data_AF-A0A5S4U3S0-F1
#
_entry.id   AF-A0A5S4U3S0-F1
#
_cell.length_a   1.000
_cell.length_b   1.000
_cell.length_c   1.000
_cell.angle_alpha   90.00
_cell.angle_beta   90.00
_cell.angle_gamma   90.00
#
_symmetry.space_group_name_H-M   'P 1'
#
loop_
_entity.id
_entity.type
_entity.pdbx_description
1 polymer ?
#
loop_
_entity_poly.entity_id
_entity_poly.type
_entity_poly.pdbx_seq_one_letter_code
_entity_poly.pdbx_strand_id
1 'polypeptide(L)'
;MKIYNAAPSVGSADSPPAAPRRLQRCPQCDLLFMLPRLKRQQHGHCPRCAAHIASGRDWSISRLVAMAVAMLVLMPFAYSEPLLNIRLLGVSINASLLEGIWQMTRQGHPVTASIVAFCTIGAPLTLVFALLYLFFAPRVGMNLRPVLLLFERLKAWVMLDVYLVGLAVASIKVREFSEVLPGNGLLAFLALMALSLLTLIHLNAEQLWQRYYPQRAYPASAQALVCLSCYFTATPDSRGRCHRCHVPLTPRRPYSLQKSWAALISAVILLLPANLLPISVIYVNGVRREDTIFSGIMSLAAGNIPVALVVFVASILVPFSKVFITSVLLLSIHFRVSHSRMIRMRLLRLMSGIGRWSMLDLFVIALTMSLVNRDQLLAFTMGPAAFYFGAAVILTILSVEWLDSRLIWDND
;
A
#
# COMPACT_ATOMS: atom_id res chain seq x y z
N MET A 1 21.16 -16.95 0.62
CA MET A 1 21.39 -18.00 1.64
C MET A 1 20.44 -17.78 2.82
N LYS A 2 19.48 -18.69 3.06
CA LYS A 2 18.55 -18.64 4.19
C LYS A 2 19.25 -19.24 5.41
N ILE A 3 19.25 -18.57 6.56
CA ILE A 3 19.82 -19.10 7.80
C ILE A 3 18.65 -19.48 8.72
N TYR A 4 18.51 -20.76 9.02
CA TYR A 4 17.54 -21.29 9.97
C TYR A 4 18.28 -21.66 11.25
N ASN A 5 17.92 -21.07 12.39
CA ASN A 5 18.31 -21.59 13.70
C ASN A 5 17.05 -21.58 14.60
N ALA A 6 16.60 -22.77 14.99
CA ALA A 6 15.71 -22.93 16.13
C ALA A 6 16.49 -22.60 17.42
N ALA A 7 15.79 -22.18 18.48
CA ALA A 7 16.43 -21.94 19.77
C ALA A 7 17.12 -23.25 20.26
N PRO A 8 18.38 -23.21 20.70
CA PRO A 8 18.99 -24.40 21.28
C PRO A 8 18.36 -24.69 22.64
N SER A 9 18.07 -25.96 22.90
CA SER A 9 17.95 -26.48 24.26
C SER A 9 19.25 -26.18 25.00
N VAL A 10 19.12 -25.80 26.27
CA VAL A 10 20.25 -25.51 27.16
C VAL A 10 21.13 -26.76 27.25
N GLY A 11 22.35 -26.71 26.72
CA GLY A 11 23.34 -27.78 26.91
C GLY A 11 24.46 -27.85 25.87
N SER A 12 25.68 -27.91 26.39
CA SER A 12 27.00 -28.22 25.79
C SER A 12 27.83 -27.06 25.23
N ALA A 13 28.99 -26.93 25.87
CA ALA A 13 30.07 -26.00 25.61
C ALA A 13 30.98 -26.57 24.52
N ASP A 14 30.98 -25.93 23.35
CA ASP A 14 32.15 -25.75 22.46
C ASP A 14 31.68 -25.15 21.13
N SER A 15 31.74 -23.83 21.01
CA SER A 15 31.68 -23.14 19.71
C SER A 15 32.38 -21.78 19.80
N PRO A 16 33.05 -21.33 18.72
CA PRO A 16 33.84 -20.08 18.69
C PRO A 16 32.96 -18.89 19.10
N PRO A 17 33.54 -17.80 19.66
CA PRO A 17 32.77 -16.75 20.33
C PRO A 17 31.68 -16.21 19.42
N ALA A 18 30.45 -16.66 19.66
CA ALA A 18 29.35 -16.47 18.75
C ALA A 18 29.02 -14.97 18.72
N ALA A 19 29.08 -14.37 17.52
CA ALA A 19 28.61 -13.02 17.27
C ALA A 19 27.27 -12.80 18.00
N PRO A 20 27.09 -11.67 18.73
CA PRO A 20 26.01 -11.54 19.71
C PRO A 20 24.66 -11.80 19.05
N ARG A 21 24.04 -12.92 19.42
CA ARG A 21 22.73 -13.35 18.94
C ARG A 21 21.69 -12.51 19.69
N ARG A 22 20.74 -11.91 18.96
CA ARG A 22 19.64 -11.17 19.59
C ARG A 22 18.38 -12.03 19.65
N LEU A 23 17.71 -12.04 20.78
CA LEU A 23 16.39 -12.64 20.90
C LEU A 23 15.39 -11.83 20.07
N GLN A 24 14.61 -12.49 19.21
CA GLN A 24 13.62 -11.86 18.36
C GLN A 24 12.34 -12.69 18.35
N ARG A 25 11.20 -12.02 18.52
CA ARG A 25 9.89 -12.63 18.36
C ARG A 25 9.31 -12.25 16.99
N CYS A 26 8.72 -13.21 16.32
CA CYS A 26 8.18 -13.00 14.98
C CYS A 26 6.92 -12.10 15.06
N PRO A 27 6.85 -10.99 14.30
CA PRO A 27 5.65 -10.15 14.29
C PRO A 27 4.43 -10.86 13.67
N GLN A 28 4.64 -11.93 12.90
CA GLN A 28 3.56 -12.64 12.21
C GLN A 28 2.98 -13.84 12.97
N CYS A 29 3.84 -14.73 13.46
CA CYS A 29 3.42 -15.97 14.14
C CYS A 29 3.79 -16.03 15.63
N ASP A 30 4.33 -14.94 16.18
CA ASP A 30 4.68 -14.81 17.59
C ASP A 30 5.74 -15.79 18.13
N LEU A 31 6.38 -16.57 17.24
CA LEU A 31 7.47 -17.47 17.63
C LEU A 31 8.67 -16.69 18.14
N LEU A 32 9.17 -17.07 19.31
CA LEU A 32 10.41 -16.57 19.90
C LEU A 32 11.60 -17.39 19.38
N PHE A 33 12.60 -16.73 18.80
CA PHE A 33 13.80 -17.40 18.28
C PHE A 33 15.04 -16.49 18.38
N MET A 34 16.23 -17.07 18.26
CA MET A 34 17.47 -16.30 18.26
C MET A 34 17.85 -15.90 16.84
N LEU A 35 17.93 -14.59 16.60
CA LEU A 35 18.33 -14.03 15.31
C LEU A 35 19.85 -13.75 15.33
N PRO A 36 20.65 -14.44 14.49
CA PRO A 36 22.07 -14.14 14.36
C PRO A 36 22.30 -12.76 13.74
N ARG A 37 23.48 -12.18 13.98
CA ARG A 37 23.89 -10.99 13.22
C ARG A 37 23.99 -11.33 11.73
N LEU A 38 23.17 -10.66 10.93
CA LEU A 38 23.16 -10.81 9.48
C LEU A 38 24.33 -10.03 8.87
N LYS A 39 25.12 -10.67 8.02
CA LYS A 39 26.12 -9.99 7.18
C LYS A 39 25.43 -9.18 6.07
N ARG A 40 26.18 -8.27 5.41
CA ARG A 40 25.69 -7.56 4.21
C ARG A 40 25.13 -8.57 3.21
N GLN A 41 23.92 -8.33 2.70
CA GLN A 41 23.13 -9.21 1.80
C GLN A 41 22.51 -10.49 2.39
N GLN A 42 22.59 -10.75 3.70
CA GLN A 42 21.87 -11.86 4.31
C GLN A 42 20.46 -11.47 4.75
N HIS A 43 19.51 -12.41 4.67
CA HIS A 43 18.11 -12.20 5.04
C HIS A 43 17.69 -13.18 6.15
N GLY A 44 17.21 -12.64 7.27
CA GLY A 44 16.66 -13.41 8.38
C GLY A 44 15.20 -13.75 8.12
N HIS A 45 14.87 -15.05 8.20
CA HIS A 45 13.51 -15.54 8.04
C HIS A 45 13.06 -16.28 9.31
N CYS A 46 11.77 -16.18 9.63
CA CYS A 46 11.20 -16.96 10.74
C CYS A 46 11.17 -18.46 10.38
N PRO A 47 11.61 -19.37 11.26
CA PRO A 47 11.61 -20.80 10.95
C PRO A 47 10.21 -21.42 10.90
N ARG A 48 9.20 -20.81 11.55
CA ARG A 48 7.83 -21.33 11.58
C ARG A 48 6.98 -20.86 10.40
N CYS A 49 6.89 -19.55 10.19
CA CYS A 49 6.02 -19.00 9.14
C CYS A 49 6.78 -18.57 7.87
N ALA A 50 8.11 -18.62 7.86
CA ALA A 50 8.96 -18.09 6.78
C ALA A 50 8.74 -16.58 6.50
N ALA A 51 8.27 -15.80 7.49
CA ALA A 51 8.22 -14.35 7.38
C ALA A 51 9.63 -13.76 7.22
N HIS A 52 9.78 -12.74 6.37
CA HIS A 52 11.00 -11.92 6.33
C HIS A 52 11.04 -11.05 7.59
N ILE A 53 12.09 -11.18 8.40
CA ILE A 53 12.21 -10.53 9.70
C ILE A 53 13.22 -9.39 9.65
N ALA A 54 14.36 -9.65 9.03
CA ALA A 54 15.45 -8.70 8.95
C ALA A 54 16.22 -8.86 7.64
N SER A 55 16.73 -7.75 7.12
CA SER A 55 17.65 -7.71 5.99
C SER A 55 18.96 -7.09 6.43
N GLY A 56 20.08 -7.65 5.97
CA GLY A 56 21.42 -7.08 6.13
C GLY A 56 21.80 -6.09 5.02
N ARG A 57 20.91 -5.81 4.06
CA ARG A 57 21.17 -4.83 2.99
C ARG A 57 20.80 -3.43 3.50
N ASP A 58 21.78 -2.55 3.62
CA ASP A 58 21.60 -1.15 4.05
C ASP A 58 22.08 -0.19 2.96
N TRP A 59 21.24 0.77 2.58
CA TRP A 59 21.73 1.96 1.88
C TRP A 59 22.08 3.02 2.90
N SER A 60 23.19 3.72 2.67
CA SER A 60 23.54 4.88 3.46
C SER A 60 22.44 5.94 3.35
N ILE A 61 22.10 6.61 4.45
CA ILE A 61 21.11 7.69 4.48
C ILE A 61 21.39 8.73 3.38
N SER A 62 22.66 9.07 3.13
CA SER A 62 23.04 10.03 2.07
C SER A 62 22.53 9.64 0.68
N ARG A 63 22.49 8.34 0.33
CA ARG A 63 21.94 7.87 -0.96
C ARG A 63 20.42 7.99 -1.00
N LEU A 64 19.74 7.64 0.09
CA LEU A 64 18.29 7.78 0.21
C LEU A 64 17.88 9.27 0.12
N VAL A 65 18.69 10.15 0.70
CA VAL A 65 18.50 11.61 0.65
C VAL A 65 18.78 12.17 -0.74
N ALA A 66 19.86 11.74 -1.40
CA ALA A 66 20.11 12.13 -2.79
C ALA A 66 18.95 11.74 -3.71
N MET A 67 18.38 10.55 -3.50
CA MET A 67 17.18 10.10 -4.19
C MET A 67 15.96 10.97 -3.87
N ALA A 68 15.77 11.34 -2.60
CA ALA A 68 14.70 12.23 -2.16
C ALA A 68 14.80 13.63 -2.79
N VAL A 69 16.00 14.20 -2.88
CA VAL A 69 16.25 15.49 -3.53
C VAL A 69 15.96 15.40 -5.03
N ALA A 70 16.42 14.34 -5.71
CA ALA A 70 16.11 14.12 -7.12
C ALA A 70 14.59 14.00 -7.37
N MET A 71 13.87 13.26 -6.52
CA MET A 71 12.41 13.17 -6.57
C MET A 71 11.76 14.55 -6.36
N LEU A 72 12.23 15.35 -5.40
CA LEU A 72 11.70 16.69 -5.14
C LEU A 72 11.83 17.62 -6.36
N VAL A 73 12.96 17.54 -7.07
CA VAL A 73 13.19 18.33 -8.30
C VAL A 73 12.32 17.85 -9.46
N LEU A 74 12.09 16.55 -9.59
CA LEU A 74 11.27 15.98 -10.67
C LEU A 74 9.76 16.17 -10.45
N MET A 75 9.30 16.26 -9.20
CA MET A 75 7.87 16.34 -8.84
C MET A 75 7.11 17.47 -9.55
N PRO A 76 7.58 18.73 -9.56
CA PRO A 76 6.90 19.81 -10.28
C PRO A 76 6.64 19.44 -11.75
N PHE A 77 7.69 19.02 -12.48
CA PHE A 77 7.57 18.62 -13.88
C PHE A 77 6.65 17.42 -14.08
N ALA A 78 6.78 16.39 -13.24
CA ALA A 78 5.96 15.18 -13.33
C ALA A 78 4.47 15.42 -13.05
N TYR A 79 4.13 16.46 -12.28
CA TYR A 79 2.75 16.74 -11.88
C TYR A 79 2.08 17.86 -12.69
N SER A 80 2.84 18.82 -13.21
CA SER A 80 2.32 19.95 -14.00
C SER A 80 2.34 19.73 -15.51
N GLU A 81 3.33 19.01 -16.03
CA GLU A 81 3.44 18.78 -17.47
C GLU A 81 2.41 17.74 -17.94
N PRO A 82 1.96 17.81 -19.21
CA PRO A 82 1.02 16.84 -19.77
C PRO A 82 1.62 15.43 -19.79
N LEU A 83 0.89 14.50 -19.17
CA LEU A 83 1.18 13.07 -19.20
C LEU A 83 0.69 12.45 -20.53
N LEU A 84 -0.46 12.90 -21.01
CA LEU A 84 -1.07 12.49 -22.27
C LEU A 84 -1.55 13.71 -23.04
N ASN A 85 -1.38 13.67 -24.36
CA ASN A 85 -1.94 14.62 -25.30
C ASN A 85 -3.00 13.88 -26.11
N ILE A 86 -4.23 14.37 -26.05
CA ILE A 86 -5.37 13.79 -26.74
C ILE A 86 -5.75 14.71 -27.89
N ARG A 87 -5.93 14.17 -29.09
CA ARG A 87 -6.44 14.94 -30.24
C ARG A 87 -7.88 14.53 -30.52
N LEU A 88 -8.83 15.44 -30.24
CA LEU A 88 -10.24 15.31 -30.62
C LEU A 88 -10.55 16.37 -31.68
N LEU A 89 -11.06 15.95 -32.84
CA LEU A 89 -11.65 16.85 -33.83
C LEU A 89 -10.74 18.04 -34.23
N GLY A 90 -9.42 17.81 -34.28
CA GLY A 90 -8.41 18.82 -34.64
C GLY A 90 -7.89 19.67 -33.48
N VAL A 91 -8.44 19.56 -32.27
CA VAL A 91 -7.96 20.26 -31.07
C VAL A 91 -7.14 19.31 -30.19
N SER A 92 -5.96 19.76 -29.75
CA SER A 92 -5.12 19.04 -28.81
C SER A 92 -5.44 19.43 -27.37
N ILE A 93 -5.80 18.44 -26.56
CA ILE A 93 -6.09 18.55 -25.13
C ILE A 93 -4.93 17.93 -24.36
N ASN A 94 -4.34 18.75 -23.49
CA ASN A 94 -3.25 18.35 -22.62
C ASN A 94 -3.84 17.85 -21.30
N ALA A 95 -3.43 16.68 -20.84
CA ALA A 95 -3.89 16.12 -19.57
C ALA A 95 -2.71 15.91 -18.61
N SER A 96 -2.64 16.75 -17.59
CA SER A 96 -1.69 16.63 -16.47
C SER A 96 -2.37 16.05 -15.22
N LEU A 97 -1.56 15.56 -14.27
CA LEU A 97 -2.07 14.95 -13.04
C LEU A 97 -2.82 15.95 -12.15
N LEU A 98 -2.21 17.13 -11.94
CA LEU A 98 -2.76 18.16 -11.07
C LEU A 98 -4.06 18.73 -11.63
N GLU A 99 -4.09 18.88 -12.94
CA GLU A 99 -5.24 19.33 -13.68
C GLU A 99 -6.41 18.36 -13.62
N GLY A 100 -6.13 17.05 -13.67
CA GLY A 100 -7.15 16.04 -13.47
C GLY A 100 -7.77 16.07 -12.08
N ILE A 101 -6.94 16.20 -11.03
CA ILE A 101 -7.43 16.34 -9.64
C ILE A 101 -8.30 17.60 -9.50
N TRP A 102 -7.85 18.73 -10.08
CA TRP A 102 -8.59 19.98 -10.05
C TRP A 102 -9.95 19.86 -10.72
N GLN A 103 -9.99 19.21 -11.88
CA GLN A 103 -11.20 18.97 -12.65
C GLN A 103 -12.18 18.04 -11.91
N MET A 104 -11.70 16.96 -11.31
CA MET A 104 -12.53 16.07 -10.48
C MET A 104 -13.22 16.83 -9.36
N THR A 105 -12.49 17.77 -8.73
CA THR A 105 -12.99 18.59 -7.63
C THR A 105 -14.09 19.54 -8.10
N ARG A 106 -13.89 20.22 -9.24
CA ARG A 106 -14.89 21.12 -9.84
C ARG A 106 -16.19 20.43 -10.26
N GLN A 107 -16.11 19.15 -10.61
CA GLN A 107 -17.27 18.34 -11.03
C GLN A 107 -18.07 17.75 -9.86
N GLY A 108 -17.80 18.17 -8.62
CA GLY A 108 -18.59 17.78 -7.45
C GLY A 108 -18.14 16.50 -6.75
N HIS A 109 -16.95 15.97 -7.08
CA HIS A 109 -16.39 14.76 -6.46
C HIS A 109 -15.10 15.01 -5.65
N PRO A 110 -15.11 15.93 -4.66
CA PRO A 110 -13.91 16.34 -3.93
C PRO A 110 -13.30 15.21 -3.09
N VAL A 111 -14.11 14.27 -2.59
CA VAL A 111 -13.62 13.15 -1.77
C VAL A 111 -12.73 12.22 -2.60
N THR A 112 -13.20 11.80 -3.78
CA THR A 112 -12.43 10.95 -4.69
C THR A 112 -11.15 11.65 -5.16
N ALA A 113 -11.26 12.95 -5.50
CA ALA A 113 -10.11 13.76 -5.86
C ALA A 113 -9.06 13.83 -4.73
N SER A 114 -9.51 13.99 -3.49
CA SER A 114 -8.65 14.04 -2.30
C SER A 114 -7.91 12.72 -2.07
N ILE A 115 -8.59 11.58 -2.28
CA ILE A 115 -7.98 10.25 -2.17
C ILE A 115 -6.89 10.08 -3.25
N VAL A 116 -7.18 10.43 -4.51
CA VAL A 116 -6.19 10.37 -5.60
C VAL A 116 -5.01 11.27 -5.27
N ALA A 117 -5.26 12.53 -4.91
CA ALA A 117 -4.23 13.51 -4.55
C ALA A 117 -3.35 13.05 -3.39
N PHE A 118 -3.95 12.46 -2.36
CA PHE A 118 -3.22 11.91 -1.23
C PHE A 118 -2.27 10.77 -1.66
N CYS A 119 -2.73 9.84 -2.49
CA CYS A 119 -1.92 8.70 -2.93
C CYS A 119 -0.82 9.06 -3.95
N THR A 120 -1.08 10.04 -4.82
CA THR A 120 -0.16 10.40 -5.93
C THR A 120 0.75 11.59 -5.63
N ILE A 121 0.31 12.54 -4.80
CA ILE A 121 1.08 13.74 -4.44
C ILE A 121 1.44 13.71 -2.95
N GLY A 122 0.44 13.55 -2.07
CA GLY A 122 0.60 13.68 -0.62
C GLY A 122 1.58 12.67 -0.02
N ALA A 123 1.39 11.37 -0.29
CA ALA A 123 2.22 10.31 0.25
C ALA A 123 3.66 10.35 -0.30
N PRO A 124 3.91 10.54 -1.62
CA PRO A 124 5.27 10.74 -2.14
C PRO A 124 5.98 11.97 -1.58
N LEU A 125 5.28 13.12 -1.46
CA LEU A 125 5.86 14.32 -0.83
C LEU A 125 6.23 14.05 0.62
N THR A 126 5.31 13.43 1.38
CA THR A 126 5.56 13.06 2.78
C THR A 126 6.78 12.12 2.88
N LEU A 127 7.00 11.23 1.91
CA LEU A 127 8.14 10.31 1.88
C LEU A 127 9.44 11.09 1.71
N VAL A 128 9.47 12.00 0.74
CA VAL A 128 10.63 12.87 0.47
C VAL A 128 10.96 13.72 1.70
N PHE A 129 9.98 14.42 2.26
CA PHE A 129 10.18 15.26 3.44
C PHE A 129 10.61 14.43 4.67
N ALA A 130 10.07 13.24 4.86
CA ALA A 130 10.47 12.34 5.93
C ALA A 130 11.95 11.92 5.81
N LEU A 131 12.44 11.66 4.59
CA LEU A 131 13.85 11.32 4.35
C LEU A 131 14.78 12.52 4.56
N LEU A 132 14.38 13.71 4.11
CA LEU A 132 15.10 14.96 4.39
C LEU A 132 15.16 15.25 5.89
N TYR A 133 14.05 15.04 6.60
CA TYR A 133 13.99 15.18 8.05
C TYR A 133 14.93 14.20 8.76
N LEU A 134 15.00 12.93 8.36
CA LEU A 134 15.96 11.97 8.94
C LEU A 134 17.43 12.39 8.75
N PHE A 135 17.72 13.11 7.67
CA PHE A 135 19.05 13.66 7.44
C PHE A 135 19.34 14.87 8.33
N PHE A 136 18.38 15.80 8.47
CA PHE A 136 18.58 17.05 9.19
C PHE A 136 18.43 16.91 10.71
N ALA A 137 17.42 16.17 11.18
CA ALA A 137 17.05 16.02 12.58
C ALA A 137 18.20 15.58 13.52
N PRO A 138 19.09 14.64 13.16
CA PRO A 138 20.22 14.25 14.01
C PRO A 138 21.22 15.39 14.26
N ARG A 139 21.33 16.34 13.31
CA ARG A 139 22.26 17.49 13.44
C ARG A 139 21.74 18.55 14.41
N VAL A 140 20.42 18.61 14.57
CA VAL A 140 19.73 19.58 15.43
C VAL A 140 19.28 18.95 16.76
N GLY A 141 19.42 17.64 16.93
CA GLY A 141 19.01 16.93 18.14
C GLY A 141 17.49 16.70 18.25
N MET A 142 16.77 16.73 17.12
CA MET A 142 15.31 16.55 17.10
C MET A 142 14.89 15.06 17.25
N ASN A 143 13.67 14.84 17.73
CA ASN A 143 13.11 13.49 17.88
C ASN A 143 12.82 12.82 16.53
N LEU A 144 13.41 11.65 16.29
CA LEU A 144 13.24 10.89 15.03
C LEU A 144 12.13 9.84 15.08
N ARG A 145 11.65 9.51 16.29
CA ARG A 145 10.65 8.45 16.51
C ARG A 145 9.36 8.63 15.68
N PRO A 146 8.72 9.81 15.61
CA PRO A 146 7.47 9.97 14.86
C PRO A 146 7.64 9.64 13.37
N VAL A 147 8.75 10.08 12.78
CA VAL A 147 9.05 9.86 11.36
C VAL A 147 9.36 8.40 11.08
N LEU A 148 10.08 7.73 11.99
CA LEU A 148 10.33 6.29 11.88
C LEU A 148 9.04 5.45 11.98
N LEU A 149 8.09 5.86 12.83
CA LEU A 149 6.76 5.25 12.92
C LEU A 149 5.91 5.52 11.67
N LEU A 150 6.04 6.71 11.08
CA LEU A 150 5.30 7.11 9.89
C LEU A 150 5.69 6.30 8.65
N PHE A 151 6.98 5.98 8.48
CA PHE A 151 7.47 5.27 7.28
C PHE A 151 6.80 3.93 7.03
N GLU A 152 6.53 3.14 8.08
CA GLU A 152 5.89 1.83 7.92
C GLU A 152 4.50 1.94 7.30
N ARG A 153 3.74 2.96 7.70
CA ARG A 153 2.43 3.26 7.12
C ARG A 153 2.58 3.82 5.72
N LEU A 154 3.45 4.81 5.56
CA LEU A 154 3.59 5.58 4.33
C LEU A 154 3.94 4.74 3.10
N LYS A 155 4.74 3.68 3.27
CA LYS A 155 5.09 2.74 2.19
C LYS A 155 3.88 2.13 1.48
N ALA A 156 2.78 1.90 2.20
CA ALA A 156 1.58 1.31 1.63
C ALA A 156 0.76 2.31 0.78
N TRP A 157 0.94 3.62 1.01
CA TRP A 157 0.15 4.68 0.39
C TRP A 157 0.82 5.34 -0.82
N VAL A 158 2.13 5.13 -1.02
CA VAL A 158 2.85 5.60 -2.21
C VAL A 158 2.50 4.70 -3.40
N MET A 159 1.63 5.20 -4.29
CA MET A 159 0.99 4.42 -5.35
C MET A 159 1.28 4.95 -6.77
N LEU A 160 2.46 5.54 -7.00
CA LEU A 160 2.84 6.10 -8.30
C LEU A 160 2.86 5.04 -9.42
N ASP A 161 3.27 3.82 -9.08
CA ASP A 161 3.26 2.67 -9.99
C ASP A 161 1.83 2.24 -10.36
N VAL A 162 0.93 2.15 -9.37
CA VAL A 162 -0.47 1.80 -9.61
C VAL A 162 -1.17 2.88 -10.44
N TYR A 163 -0.86 4.16 -10.19
CA TYR A 163 -1.36 5.27 -11.00
C TYR A 163 -0.88 5.17 -12.46
N LEU A 164 0.39 4.82 -12.71
CA LEU A 164 0.91 4.63 -14.06
C LEU A 164 0.19 3.51 -14.81
N VAL A 165 -0.08 2.39 -14.14
CA VAL A 165 -0.88 1.29 -14.71
C VAL A 165 -2.30 1.78 -15.00
N GLY A 166 -2.89 2.56 -14.09
CA GLY A 166 -4.20 3.19 -14.30
C GLY A 166 -4.21 4.13 -15.51
N LEU A 167 -3.15 4.90 -15.72
CA LEU A 167 -2.97 5.76 -16.89
C LEU A 167 -2.87 4.97 -18.19
N ALA A 168 -2.15 3.85 -18.18
CA ALA A 168 -2.07 2.97 -19.34
C ALA A 168 -3.47 2.42 -19.69
N VAL A 169 -4.21 1.89 -18.71
CA VAL A 169 -5.57 1.36 -18.93
C VAL A 169 -6.54 2.46 -19.39
N ALA A 170 -6.51 3.64 -18.76
CA ALA A 170 -7.34 4.77 -19.17
C ALA A 170 -7.02 5.25 -20.59
N SER A 171 -5.74 5.29 -20.98
CA SER A 171 -5.33 5.66 -22.34
C SER A 171 -5.86 4.70 -23.39
N ILE A 172 -5.89 3.39 -23.09
CA ILE A 172 -6.45 2.38 -23.99
C ILE A 172 -7.95 2.57 -24.15
N LYS A 173 -8.67 2.86 -23.06
CA LYS A 173 -10.11 3.14 -23.09
C LYS A 173 -10.44 4.38 -23.93
N VAL A 174 -9.64 5.44 -23.81
CA VAL A 174 -9.87 6.71 -24.53
C VAL A 174 -9.49 6.61 -26.01
N ARG A 175 -8.60 5.68 -26.39
CA ARG A 175 -8.22 5.42 -27.79
C ARG A 175 -9.37 4.98 -28.69
N GLU A 176 -10.44 4.44 -28.13
CA GLU A 176 -11.66 4.09 -28.89
C GLU A 176 -12.36 5.33 -29.46
N PHE A 177 -12.16 6.50 -28.84
CA PHE A 177 -12.84 7.75 -29.20
C PHE A 177 -11.88 8.82 -29.76
N SER A 178 -10.57 8.66 -29.61
CA SER A 178 -9.59 9.71 -29.95
C SER A 178 -8.14 9.22 -30.11
N GLU A 179 -7.32 9.99 -30.82
CA GLU A 179 -5.88 9.72 -30.88
C GLU A 179 -5.19 10.15 -29.59
N VAL A 180 -4.51 9.20 -28.92
CA VAL A 180 -3.81 9.43 -27.64
C VAL A 180 -2.30 9.30 -27.82
N LEU A 181 -1.61 10.42 -27.68
CA LEU A 181 -0.15 10.56 -27.77
C LEU A 181 0.45 10.74 -26.37
N PRO A 182 1.62 10.13 -26.07
CA PRO A 182 2.32 10.38 -24.81
C PRO A 182 2.82 11.83 -24.74
N GLY A 183 2.64 12.48 -23.60
CA GLY A 183 3.17 13.82 -23.34
C GLY A 183 4.57 13.80 -22.73
N ASN A 184 5.26 14.94 -22.76
CA ASN A 184 6.63 15.07 -22.24
C ASN A 184 6.70 14.81 -20.72
N GLY A 185 5.63 15.13 -19.98
CA GLY A 185 5.53 14.88 -18.54
C GLY A 185 5.58 13.40 -18.18
N LEU A 186 5.23 12.50 -19.12
CA LEU A 186 5.28 11.06 -18.90
C LEU A 186 6.70 10.57 -18.57
N LEU A 187 7.73 11.13 -19.21
CA LEU A 187 9.12 10.76 -18.92
C LEU A 187 9.55 11.19 -17.51
N ALA A 188 9.19 12.40 -17.10
CA ALA A 188 9.43 12.89 -15.74
C ALA A 188 8.69 12.03 -14.70
N PHE A 189 7.46 11.63 -14.99
CA PHE A 189 6.66 10.76 -14.14
C PHE A 189 7.24 9.34 -14.04
N LEU A 190 7.70 8.76 -15.15
CA LEU A 190 8.37 7.46 -15.19
C LEU A 190 9.66 7.47 -14.37
N ALA A 191 10.47 8.52 -14.50
CA ALA A 191 11.66 8.71 -13.69
C ALA A 191 11.30 8.82 -12.20
N LEU A 192 10.33 9.67 -11.84
CA LEU A 192 9.86 9.83 -10.46
C LEU A 192 9.37 8.51 -9.86
N MET A 193 8.58 7.73 -10.62
CA MET A 193 8.09 6.42 -10.21
C MET A 193 9.26 5.44 -9.97
N ALA A 194 10.23 5.37 -10.89
CA ALA A 194 11.39 4.50 -10.75
C ALA A 194 12.24 4.85 -9.53
N LEU A 195 12.52 6.13 -9.30
CA LEU A 195 13.26 6.61 -8.12
C LEU A 195 12.50 6.33 -6.82
N SER A 196 11.19 6.54 -6.81
CA SER A 196 10.32 6.24 -5.67
C SER A 196 10.31 4.75 -5.35
N LEU A 197 10.13 3.88 -6.36
CA LEU A 197 10.16 2.43 -6.20
C LEU A 197 11.52 1.95 -5.70
N LEU A 198 12.62 2.45 -6.26
CA LEU A 198 13.99 2.13 -5.83
C LEU A 198 14.22 2.53 -4.37
N THR A 199 13.71 3.71 -3.97
CA THR A 199 13.74 4.19 -2.59
C THR A 199 12.98 3.24 -1.68
N LEU A 200 11.73 2.89 -2.01
CA LEU A 200 10.90 2.01 -1.19
C LEU A 200 11.49 0.61 -1.01
N ILE A 201 12.12 0.05 -2.05
CA ILE A 201 12.80 -1.26 -2.01
C ILE A 201 14.02 -1.23 -1.07
N HIS A 202 14.80 -0.14 -1.09
CA HIS A 202 16.02 -0.02 -0.28
C HIS A 202 15.79 0.63 1.09
N LEU A 203 14.62 1.21 1.32
CA LEU A 203 14.23 1.80 2.59
C LEU A 203 13.97 0.70 3.62
N ASN A 204 14.95 0.39 4.46
CA ASN A 204 14.81 -0.58 5.54
C ASN A 204 14.52 0.12 6.88
N ALA A 205 13.25 0.13 7.30
CA ALA A 205 12.82 0.78 8.53
C ALA A 205 13.47 0.17 9.79
N GLU A 206 13.62 -1.16 9.84
CA GLU A 206 14.23 -1.85 10.99
C GLU A 206 15.68 -1.40 11.20
N GLN A 207 16.45 -1.26 10.12
CA GLN A 207 17.83 -0.78 10.16
C GLN A 207 17.93 0.69 10.55
N LEU A 208 17.03 1.54 10.04
CA LEU A 208 16.98 2.95 10.44
C LEU A 208 16.76 3.07 11.94
N TRP A 209 15.82 2.30 12.48
CA TRP A 209 15.64 2.24 13.92
C TRP A 209 16.89 1.72 14.65
N GLN A 210 17.62 0.75 14.10
CA GLN A 210 18.83 0.19 14.75
C GLN A 210 19.98 1.19 14.77
N ARG A 211 20.05 2.04 13.74
CA ARG A 211 21.07 3.08 13.62
C ARG A 211 20.85 4.26 14.56
N TYR A 212 19.62 4.78 14.64
CA TYR A 212 19.32 5.96 15.47
C TYR A 212 19.00 5.63 16.93
N TYR A 213 18.39 4.47 17.17
CA TYR A 213 18.06 3.98 18.51
C TYR A 213 18.57 2.54 18.69
N PRO A 214 19.91 2.34 18.69
CA PRO A 214 20.49 1.04 19.01
C PRO A 214 20.19 0.72 20.48
N GLN A 215 19.69 -0.48 20.75
CA GLN A 215 19.50 -0.95 22.12
C GLN A 215 20.28 -2.24 22.33
N ARG A 216 20.84 -2.36 23.54
CA ARG A 216 21.56 -3.55 24.00
C ARG A 216 20.56 -4.70 24.10
N ALA A 217 20.98 -5.91 23.74
CA ALA A 217 20.15 -7.10 23.85
C ALA A 217 19.76 -7.27 25.33
N TYR A 218 18.46 -7.18 25.62
CA TYR A 218 17.94 -7.50 26.96
C TYR A 218 18.06 -9.00 27.23
N PRO A 219 18.24 -9.42 28.49
CA PRO A 219 18.29 -10.83 28.84
C PRO A 219 17.04 -11.56 28.36
N ALA A 220 17.22 -12.78 27.88
CA ALA A 220 16.17 -13.56 27.26
C ALA A 220 15.09 -13.96 28.27
N SER A 221 14.00 -13.22 28.32
CA SER A 221 12.82 -13.59 29.12
C SER A 221 11.75 -14.21 28.23
N ALA A 222 11.09 -15.28 28.69
CA ALA A 222 9.92 -15.86 28.02
C ALA A 222 8.75 -14.86 27.88
N GLN A 223 8.71 -13.84 28.74
CA GLN A 223 7.70 -12.77 28.75
C GLN A 223 7.97 -11.64 27.74
N ALA A 224 9.02 -11.76 26.91
CA ALA A 224 9.33 -10.72 25.93
C ALA A 224 8.25 -10.64 24.84
N LEU A 225 7.77 -9.42 24.58
CA LEU A 225 6.76 -9.12 23.58
C LEU A 225 7.39 -8.42 22.36
N VAL A 226 6.81 -8.59 21.18
CA VAL A 226 7.20 -7.85 19.97
C VAL A 226 6.37 -6.57 19.83
N CYS A 227 7.03 -5.44 19.67
CA CYS A 227 6.38 -4.19 19.29
C CYS A 227 6.06 -4.21 17.79
N LEU A 228 4.79 -4.12 17.41
CA LEU A 228 4.37 -4.13 16.00
C LEU A 228 4.65 -2.82 15.24
N SER A 229 5.17 -1.78 15.92
CA SER A 229 5.47 -0.47 15.30
C SER A 229 6.96 -0.20 15.09
N CYS A 230 7.84 -0.93 15.79
CA CYS A 230 9.29 -0.79 15.61
C CYS A 230 10.03 -2.15 15.57
N TYR A 231 9.26 -3.24 15.55
CA TYR A 231 9.69 -4.65 15.53
C TYR A 231 10.67 -5.06 16.63
N PHE A 232 10.80 -4.24 17.67
CA PHE A 232 11.66 -4.52 18.82
C PHE A 232 11.02 -5.55 19.74
N THR A 233 11.83 -6.53 20.18
CA THR A 233 11.40 -7.56 21.13
C THR A 233 11.98 -7.24 22.50
N ALA A 234 11.11 -6.95 23.47
CA ALA A 234 11.50 -6.69 24.85
C ALA A 234 10.33 -6.89 25.81
N THR A 235 10.61 -6.89 27.11
CA THR A 235 9.59 -6.72 28.13
C THR A 235 9.07 -5.27 28.13
N PRO A 236 7.82 -5.04 28.54
CA PRO A 236 7.30 -3.69 28.71
C PRO A 236 8.08 -2.93 29.78
N ASP A 237 8.21 -1.62 29.61
CA ASP A 237 8.70 -0.71 30.65
C ASP A 237 7.72 -0.66 31.84
N SER A 238 8.11 -0.03 32.94
CA SER A 238 7.28 0.29 34.12
C SER A 238 5.89 0.85 33.80
N ARG A 239 5.75 1.55 32.65
CA ARG A 239 4.49 2.13 32.16
C ARG A 239 3.77 1.29 31.09
N GLY A 240 4.18 0.04 30.85
CA GLY A 240 3.59 -0.81 29.81
C GLY A 240 4.00 -0.44 28.37
N ARG A 241 5.09 0.31 28.18
CA ARG A 241 5.48 0.87 26.87
C ARG A 241 6.72 0.19 26.30
N CYS A 242 6.88 0.27 24.99
CA CYS A 242 8.11 -0.15 24.33
C CYS A 242 9.26 0.82 24.64
N HIS A 243 10.40 0.31 25.13
CA HIS A 243 11.59 1.12 25.43
C HIS A 243 12.16 1.88 24.23
N ARG A 244 11.85 1.46 22.99
CA ARG A 244 12.39 2.04 21.76
C ARG A 244 11.50 3.13 21.18
N CYS A 245 10.24 2.80 20.90
CA CYS A 245 9.30 3.71 20.24
C CYS A 245 8.28 4.37 21.18
N HIS A 246 8.24 3.98 22.46
CA HIS A 246 7.29 4.48 23.48
C HIS A 246 5.81 4.20 23.21
N VAL A 247 5.49 3.38 22.20
CA VAL A 247 4.14 2.88 21.94
C VAL A 247 3.78 1.83 23.00
N PRO A 248 2.53 1.78 23.50
CA PRO A 248 2.06 0.73 24.40
C PRO A 248 2.36 -0.67 23.86
N LEU A 249 3.00 -1.52 24.67
CA LEU A 249 3.40 -2.86 24.29
C LEU A 249 2.35 -3.85 24.74
N THR A 250 1.44 -4.22 23.84
CA THR A 250 0.36 -5.17 24.13
C THR A 250 0.66 -6.54 23.52
N PRO A 251 0.25 -7.65 24.18
CA PRO A 251 0.46 -9.00 23.65
C PRO A 251 -0.29 -9.22 22.33
N ARG A 252 -1.51 -8.70 22.21
CA ARG A 252 -2.33 -8.71 20.99
C ARG A 252 -2.85 -7.31 20.69
N ARG A 253 -3.16 -7.02 19.43
CA ARG A 253 -3.84 -5.76 19.07
C ARG A 253 -5.27 -5.77 19.64
N PRO A 254 -5.67 -4.77 20.43
CA PRO A 254 -7.01 -4.74 21.01
C PRO A 254 -8.08 -4.61 19.93
N TYR A 255 -9.14 -5.42 20.07
CA TYR A 255 -10.31 -5.44 19.18
C TYR A 255 -10.00 -5.68 17.70
N SER A 256 -8.87 -6.34 17.38
CA SER A 256 -8.43 -6.57 16.00
C SER A 256 -9.49 -7.28 15.14
N LEU A 257 -10.11 -8.35 15.66
CA LEU A 257 -11.18 -9.06 14.94
C LEU A 257 -12.42 -8.19 14.72
N GLN A 258 -12.86 -7.47 15.76
CA GLN A 258 -14.04 -6.60 15.68
C GLN A 258 -13.84 -5.48 14.65
N LYS A 259 -12.68 -4.82 14.67
CA LYS A 259 -12.32 -3.78 13.68
C LYS A 259 -12.27 -4.34 12.26
N SER A 260 -11.70 -5.53 12.08
CA SER A 260 -11.59 -6.17 10.77
C SER A 260 -12.97 -6.54 10.21
N TRP A 261 -13.86 -7.10 11.05
CA TRP A 261 -15.25 -7.40 10.69
C TRP A 261 -16.07 -6.14 10.39
N ALA A 262 -15.99 -5.10 11.24
CA ALA A 262 -16.72 -3.86 11.03
C ALA A 262 -16.34 -3.20 9.69
N ALA A 263 -15.04 -3.16 9.37
CA ALA A 263 -14.57 -2.65 8.09
C ALA A 263 -15.02 -3.52 6.90
N LEU A 264 -14.99 -4.85 7.05
CA LEU A 264 -15.41 -5.78 5.99
C LEU A 264 -16.91 -5.70 5.70
N ILE A 265 -17.75 -5.72 6.74
CA ILE A 265 -19.21 -5.61 6.60
C ILE A 265 -19.58 -4.27 5.97
N SER A 266 -18.96 -3.18 6.43
CA SER A 266 -19.15 -1.86 5.84
C SER A 266 -18.77 -1.85 4.35
N ALA A 267 -17.63 -2.47 3.99
CA ALA A 267 -17.22 -2.57 2.58
C ALA A 267 -18.22 -3.38 1.74
N VAL A 268 -18.75 -4.49 2.25
CA VAL A 268 -19.77 -5.30 1.57
C VAL A 268 -21.05 -4.50 1.31
N ILE A 269 -21.52 -3.76 2.31
CA ILE A 269 -22.70 -2.90 2.17
C ILE A 269 -22.48 -1.83 1.10
N LEU A 270 -21.30 -1.22 1.04
CA LEU A 270 -20.97 -0.19 0.05
C LEU A 270 -20.70 -0.75 -1.35
N LEU A 271 -20.29 -2.01 -1.48
CA LEU A 271 -20.12 -2.65 -2.79
C LEU A 271 -21.45 -2.83 -3.53
N LEU A 272 -22.56 -2.98 -2.82
CA LEU A 272 -23.88 -3.13 -3.43
C LEU A 272 -24.30 -1.89 -4.23
N PRO A 273 -24.39 -0.67 -3.65
CA PRO A 273 -24.67 0.53 -4.43
C PRO A 273 -23.56 0.86 -5.43
N ALA A 274 -22.30 0.51 -5.15
CA ALA A 274 -21.19 0.73 -6.09
C ALA A 274 -21.34 -0.05 -7.41
N ASN A 275 -21.96 -1.22 -7.40
CA ASN A 275 -22.17 -2.03 -8.60
C ASN A 275 -23.53 -1.79 -9.27
N LEU A 276 -24.52 -1.29 -8.53
CA LEU A 276 -25.88 -1.04 -9.04
C LEU A 276 -26.07 0.38 -9.58
N LEU A 277 -25.35 1.37 -9.04
CA LEU A 277 -25.46 2.75 -9.46
C LEU A 277 -24.60 3.03 -10.69
N PRO A 278 -24.95 4.06 -11.49
CA PRO A 278 -24.14 4.45 -12.62
C PRO A 278 -22.79 5.00 -12.15
N ILE A 279 -21.73 4.56 -12.83
CA ILE A 279 -20.36 5.02 -12.59
C ILE A 279 -19.99 6.19 -13.48
N SER A 280 -20.58 6.24 -14.68
CA SER A 280 -20.42 7.34 -15.61
C SER A 280 -21.75 7.75 -16.22
N VAL A 281 -21.96 9.05 -16.34
CA VAL A 281 -23.11 9.63 -17.04
C VAL A 281 -22.55 10.44 -18.21
N ILE A 282 -22.93 10.03 -19.42
CA ILE A 282 -22.51 10.64 -20.68
C ILE A 282 -23.73 11.28 -21.34
N TYR A 283 -23.57 12.52 -21.80
CA TYR A 283 -24.59 13.19 -22.62
C TYR A 283 -24.19 13.09 -24.09
N VAL A 284 -24.92 12.29 -24.87
CA VAL A 284 -24.76 12.18 -26.33
C VAL A 284 -26.00 12.75 -26.99
N ASN A 285 -25.86 13.79 -27.80
CA ASN A 285 -26.97 14.47 -28.48
C ASN A 285 -28.08 14.95 -27.51
N GLY A 286 -27.72 15.38 -26.30
CA GLY A 286 -28.66 15.81 -25.27
C GLY A 286 -29.36 14.68 -24.51
N VAL A 287 -29.20 13.42 -24.93
CA VAL A 287 -29.75 12.25 -24.24
C VAL A 287 -28.77 11.78 -23.16
N ARG A 288 -29.26 11.68 -21.93
CA ARG A 288 -28.51 11.18 -20.78
C ARG A 288 -28.39 9.66 -20.87
N ARG A 289 -27.20 9.15 -21.15
CA ARG A 289 -26.85 7.71 -21.07
C ARG A 289 -26.07 7.47 -19.79
N GLU A 290 -26.55 6.52 -18.99
CA GLU A 290 -25.93 6.14 -17.75
C GLU A 290 -25.32 4.75 -17.90
N ASP A 291 -24.03 4.62 -17.56
CA ASP A 291 -23.33 3.35 -17.59
C ASP A 291 -22.96 2.91 -16.18
N THR A 292 -23.30 1.67 -15.86
CA THR A 292 -22.78 0.94 -14.70
C THR A 292 -21.43 0.33 -15.07
N ILE A 293 -20.70 -0.19 -14.07
CA ILE A 293 -19.46 -0.94 -14.32
C ILE A 293 -19.74 -2.10 -15.30
N PHE A 294 -20.84 -2.81 -15.10
CA PHE A 294 -21.22 -3.95 -15.92
C PHE A 294 -21.61 -3.54 -17.36
N SER A 295 -22.44 -2.51 -17.52
CA SER A 295 -22.81 -2.04 -18.87
C SER A 295 -21.61 -1.47 -19.63
N GLY A 296 -20.71 -0.77 -18.92
CA GLY A 296 -19.45 -0.28 -19.50
C GLY A 296 -18.53 -1.39 -20.00
N ILE A 297 -18.42 -2.50 -19.25
CA ILE A 297 -17.67 -3.69 -19.70
C ILE A 297 -18.31 -4.32 -20.92
N MET A 298 -19.64 -4.46 -20.95
CA MET A 298 -20.36 -5.04 -22.08
C MET A 298 -20.19 -4.19 -23.35
N SER A 299 -20.23 -2.86 -23.22
CA SER A 299 -19.97 -1.94 -24.33
C SER A 299 -18.56 -2.10 -24.89
N LEU A 300 -17.55 -2.23 -24.02
CA LEU A 300 -16.16 -2.44 -24.45
C LEU A 300 -15.94 -3.82 -25.08
N ALA A 301 -16.63 -4.85 -24.58
CA ALA A 301 -16.49 -6.23 -25.08
C ALA A 301 -16.90 -6.37 -26.55
N ALA A 302 -17.78 -5.49 -27.04
CA ALA A 302 -18.19 -5.46 -28.44
C ALA A 302 -17.07 -4.97 -29.39
N GLY A 303 -16.11 -4.17 -28.91
CA GLY A 303 -15.01 -3.63 -29.71
C GLY A 303 -13.65 -4.28 -29.42
N ASN A 304 -13.29 -4.45 -28.14
CA ASN A 304 -11.97 -4.90 -27.72
C ASN A 304 -12.04 -5.79 -26.47
N ILE A 305 -12.23 -7.10 -26.70
CA ILE A 305 -12.35 -8.13 -25.65
C ILE A 305 -11.17 -8.10 -24.64
N PRO A 306 -9.90 -8.01 -25.06
CA PRO A 306 -8.78 -7.89 -24.13
C PRO A 306 -8.91 -6.76 -23.11
N VAL A 307 -9.38 -5.59 -23.53
CA VAL A 307 -9.51 -4.41 -22.65
C VAL A 307 -10.70 -4.58 -21.71
N ALA A 308 -11.82 -5.08 -22.22
CA ALA A 308 -12.98 -5.42 -21.40
C ALA A 308 -12.63 -6.42 -20.30
N LEU A 309 -11.81 -7.43 -20.62
CA LEU A 309 -11.33 -8.41 -19.64
C LEU A 309 -10.48 -7.78 -18.53
N VAL A 310 -9.55 -6.88 -18.88
CA VAL A 310 -8.72 -6.18 -17.88
C VAL A 310 -9.60 -5.34 -16.94
N VAL A 311 -10.56 -4.59 -17.48
CA VAL A 311 -11.47 -3.76 -16.68
C VAL A 311 -12.39 -4.62 -15.80
N PHE A 312 -12.88 -5.75 -16.32
CA PHE A 312 -13.69 -6.71 -15.57
C PHE A 312 -12.93 -7.34 -14.39
N VAL A 313 -11.72 -7.82 -14.66
CA VAL A 313 -10.87 -8.44 -13.63
C VAL A 313 -10.55 -7.42 -12.54
N ALA A 314 -10.19 -6.20 -12.92
CA ALA A 314 -9.83 -5.16 -11.97
C ALA A 314 -11.06 -4.69 -11.16
N SER A 315 -12.14 -4.27 -11.83
CA SER A 315 -13.29 -3.61 -11.19
C SER A 315 -14.23 -4.55 -10.42
N ILE A 316 -14.34 -5.81 -10.85
CA ILE A 316 -15.29 -6.77 -10.26
C ILE A 316 -14.52 -7.90 -9.57
N LEU A 317 -13.70 -8.64 -10.30
CA LEU A 317 -13.11 -9.87 -9.75
C LEU A 317 -12.19 -9.58 -8.55
N VAL A 318 -11.36 -8.53 -8.59
CA VAL A 318 -10.42 -8.20 -7.52
C VAL A 318 -11.13 -7.78 -6.21
N PRO A 319 -12.06 -6.81 -6.18
CA PRO A 319 -12.79 -6.44 -4.96
C PRO A 319 -13.58 -7.61 -4.35
N PHE A 320 -14.31 -8.36 -5.18
CA PHE A 320 -15.11 -9.50 -4.70
C PHE A 320 -14.23 -10.63 -4.16
N SER A 321 -13.12 -10.96 -4.85
CA SER A 321 -12.15 -11.94 -4.36
C SER A 321 -11.56 -11.53 -3.02
N LYS A 322 -11.27 -10.23 -2.84
CA LYS A 322 -10.70 -9.69 -1.60
C LYS A 322 -11.68 -9.81 -0.43
N VAL A 323 -12.96 -9.48 -0.67
CA VAL A 323 -14.03 -9.68 0.31
C VAL A 323 -14.16 -11.17 0.67
N PHE A 324 -14.24 -12.05 -0.34
CA PHE A 324 -14.41 -13.48 -0.12
C PHE A 324 -13.26 -14.07 0.72
N ILE A 325 -12.01 -13.81 0.34
CA ILE A 325 -10.83 -14.35 1.05
C ILE A 325 -10.74 -13.80 2.48
N THR A 326 -11.04 -12.51 2.68
CA THR A 326 -11.02 -11.90 4.02
C THR A 326 -12.14 -12.47 4.90
N SER A 327 -13.35 -12.64 4.37
CA SER A 327 -14.46 -13.31 5.07
C SER A 327 -14.10 -14.72 5.49
N VAL A 328 -13.56 -15.54 4.58
CA VAL A 328 -13.12 -16.90 4.89
C VAL A 328 -12.05 -16.89 5.99
N LEU A 329 -11.08 -15.98 5.93
CA LEU A 329 -10.03 -15.87 6.94
C LEU A 329 -10.61 -15.49 8.31
N LEU A 330 -11.50 -14.50 8.38
CA LEU A 330 -12.13 -14.05 9.62
C LEU A 330 -13.05 -15.12 10.22
N LEU A 331 -13.88 -15.79 9.41
CA LEU A 331 -14.70 -16.91 9.84
C LEU A 331 -13.84 -18.06 10.36
N SER A 332 -12.74 -18.36 9.68
CA SER A 332 -11.83 -19.44 10.07
C SER A 332 -11.11 -19.17 11.41
N ILE A 333 -10.79 -17.90 11.70
CA ILE A 333 -10.25 -17.49 13.01
C ILE A 333 -11.36 -17.53 14.08
N HIS A 334 -12.59 -17.10 13.75
CA HIS A 334 -13.72 -17.06 14.67
C HIS A 334 -14.18 -18.46 15.11
N PHE A 335 -14.40 -19.36 14.14
CA PHE A 335 -14.82 -20.75 14.38
C PHE A 335 -13.68 -21.69 14.77
N ARG A 336 -12.45 -21.19 14.90
CA ARG A 336 -11.25 -21.96 15.28
C ARG A 336 -11.09 -23.27 14.49
N VAL A 337 -11.44 -23.26 13.20
CA VAL A 337 -11.35 -24.45 12.34
C VAL A 337 -9.90 -24.98 12.35
N SER A 338 -9.66 -26.29 12.23
CA SER A 338 -8.31 -26.88 12.30
C SER A 338 -7.52 -26.85 10.97
N HIS A 339 -8.06 -26.21 9.92
CA HIS A 339 -7.46 -26.19 8.59
C HIS A 339 -6.04 -25.59 8.57
N SER A 340 -5.20 -26.02 7.62
CA SER A 340 -3.76 -25.69 7.55
C SER A 340 -3.44 -24.19 7.75
N ARG A 341 -2.77 -23.89 8.87
CA ARG A 341 -2.32 -22.54 9.29
C ARG A 341 -1.44 -21.86 8.24
N MET A 342 -0.63 -22.65 7.54
CA MET A 342 0.24 -22.14 6.47
C MET A 342 -0.56 -21.63 5.27
N ILE A 343 -1.71 -22.24 4.97
CA ILE A 343 -2.61 -21.75 3.92
C ILE A 343 -3.20 -20.39 4.34
N ARG A 344 -3.66 -20.24 5.58
CA ARG A 344 -4.17 -18.95 6.10
C ARG A 344 -3.12 -17.84 6.04
N MET A 345 -1.89 -18.15 6.44
CA MET A 345 -0.78 -17.20 6.35
C MET A 345 -0.44 -16.83 4.91
N ARG A 346 -0.50 -17.78 3.97
CA ARG A 346 -0.32 -17.48 2.53
C ARG A 346 -1.45 -16.60 2.00
N LEU A 347 -2.70 -16.90 2.33
CA LEU A 347 -3.87 -16.09 1.95
C LEU A 347 -3.74 -14.67 2.50
N LEU A 348 -3.36 -14.51 3.77
CA LEU A 348 -3.16 -13.19 4.38
C LEU A 348 -2.06 -12.39 3.67
N ARG A 349 -0.92 -13.02 3.34
CA ARG A 349 0.17 -12.35 2.61
C ARG A 349 -0.24 -11.98 1.19
N LEU A 350 -0.98 -12.85 0.51
CA LEU A 350 -1.51 -12.60 -0.82
C LEU A 350 -2.48 -11.41 -0.80
N MET A 351 -3.40 -11.37 0.17
CA MET A 351 -4.32 -10.24 0.38
C MET A 351 -3.61 -8.92 0.71
N SER A 352 -2.58 -8.98 1.57
CA SER A 352 -1.78 -7.80 1.89
C SER A 352 -1.04 -7.25 0.66
N GLY A 353 -0.57 -8.13 -0.23
CA GLY A 353 0.06 -7.73 -1.49
C GLY A 353 -0.94 -7.13 -2.50
N ILE A 354 -2.12 -7.74 -2.65
CA ILE A 354 -3.19 -7.27 -3.54
C ILE A 354 -3.80 -5.96 -3.05
N GLY A 355 -3.74 -5.66 -1.75
CA GLY A 355 -4.32 -4.48 -1.12
C GLY A 355 -4.06 -3.16 -1.86
N ARG A 356 -2.80 -2.90 -2.23
CA ARG A 356 -2.41 -1.68 -2.96
C ARG A 356 -2.95 -1.61 -4.40
N TRP A 357 -3.07 -2.76 -5.06
CA TRP A 357 -3.54 -2.85 -6.45
C TRP A 357 -5.04 -2.62 -6.57
N SER A 358 -5.78 -2.83 -5.48
CA SER A 358 -7.23 -2.55 -5.42
C SER A 358 -7.58 -1.08 -5.66
N MET A 359 -6.61 -0.15 -5.58
CA MET A 359 -6.82 1.28 -5.90
C MET A 359 -6.71 1.60 -7.40
N LEU A 360 -6.30 0.63 -8.23
CA LEU A 360 -6.16 0.81 -9.67
C LEU A 360 -7.44 1.34 -10.30
N ASP A 361 -8.60 0.75 -9.96
CA ASP A 361 -9.87 1.13 -10.59
C ASP A 361 -10.23 2.58 -10.28
N LEU A 362 -10.03 3.03 -9.04
CA LEU A 362 -10.26 4.42 -8.65
C LEU A 362 -9.38 5.37 -9.46
N PHE A 363 -8.12 5.00 -9.73
CA PHE A 363 -7.25 5.78 -10.62
C PHE A 363 -7.72 5.76 -12.07
N VAL A 364 -8.12 4.60 -12.61
CA VAL A 364 -8.62 4.49 -14.00
C VAL A 364 -9.85 5.36 -14.20
N ILE A 365 -10.80 5.32 -13.26
CA ILE A 365 -12.03 6.11 -13.32
C ILE A 365 -11.69 7.61 -13.24
N ALA A 366 -10.86 8.00 -12.27
CA ALA A 366 -10.39 9.38 -12.10
C ALA A 366 -9.69 9.93 -13.36
N LEU A 367 -8.82 9.13 -13.96
CA LEU A 367 -8.09 9.48 -15.17
C LEU A 367 -9.00 9.58 -16.38
N THR A 368 -9.92 8.63 -16.57
CA THR A 368 -10.88 8.67 -17.67
C THR A 368 -11.74 9.95 -17.60
N MET A 369 -12.20 10.32 -16.41
CA MET A 369 -12.95 11.56 -16.20
C MET A 369 -12.14 12.82 -16.54
N SER A 370 -10.87 12.87 -16.12
CA SER A 370 -9.98 13.98 -16.44
C SER A 370 -9.71 14.08 -17.94
N LEU A 371 -9.53 12.95 -18.62
CA LEU A 371 -9.12 12.88 -20.03
C LEU A 371 -10.27 13.20 -20.99
N VAL A 372 -11.51 12.84 -20.64
CA VAL A 372 -12.67 12.94 -21.54
C VAL A 372 -13.43 14.26 -21.40
N ASN A 373 -13.45 14.87 -20.22
CA ASN A 373 -14.30 16.04 -19.97
C ASN A 373 -13.55 17.36 -20.11
N ARG A 374 -13.24 17.78 -21.34
CA ARG A 374 -12.67 19.10 -21.65
C ARG A 374 -13.30 19.67 -22.91
N ASP A 375 -13.97 20.80 -22.76
CA ASP A 375 -14.58 21.65 -23.80
C ASP A 375 -15.70 21.02 -24.66
N GLN A 376 -16.91 21.00 -24.05
CA GLN A 376 -18.24 21.08 -24.69
C GLN A 376 -18.71 19.97 -25.66
N LEU A 377 -17.88 18.98 -26.03
CA LEU A 377 -18.27 17.96 -27.01
C LEU A 377 -18.75 16.62 -26.39
N LEU A 378 -18.23 16.24 -25.21
CA LEU A 378 -18.65 15.04 -24.46
C LEU A 378 -18.65 15.33 -22.95
N ALA A 379 -19.82 15.62 -22.38
CA ALA A 379 -19.96 15.81 -20.93
C ALA A 379 -19.92 14.44 -20.23
N PHE A 380 -18.72 14.03 -19.81
CA PHE A 380 -18.52 12.83 -18.98
C PHE A 380 -18.50 13.23 -17.51
N THR A 381 -19.56 12.86 -16.78
CA THR A 381 -19.67 13.15 -15.35
C THR A 381 -19.60 11.85 -14.55
N MET A 382 -18.99 11.94 -13.37
CA MET A 382 -18.90 10.82 -12.44
C MET A 382 -20.26 10.58 -11.79
N GLY A 383 -20.74 9.35 -11.88
CA GLY A 383 -21.92 8.93 -11.17
C GLY A 383 -21.64 8.67 -9.68
N PRO A 384 -22.69 8.51 -8.86
CA PRO A 384 -22.55 8.31 -7.41
C PRO A 384 -21.82 7.01 -7.03
N ALA A 385 -21.74 6.02 -7.93
CA ALA A 385 -21.06 4.75 -7.68
C ALA A 385 -19.57 4.92 -7.31
N ALA A 386 -18.89 5.93 -7.86
CA ALA A 386 -17.46 6.15 -7.64
C ALA A 386 -17.10 6.36 -6.17
N PHE A 387 -17.93 7.09 -5.43
CA PHE A 387 -17.74 7.32 -3.99
C PHE A 387 -17.86 6.01 -3.19
N TYR A 388 -18.95 5.26 -3.42
CA TYR A 388 -19.19 3.99 -2.74
C TYR A 388 -18.10 2.96 -3.04
N PHE A 389 -17.67 2.89 -4.29
CA PHE A 389 -16.58 2.02 -4.72
C PHE A 389 -15.26 2.37 -4.00
N GLY A 390 -14.86 3.65 -4.01
CA GLY A 390 -13.64 4.10 -3.36
C GLY A 390 -13.63 3.88 -1.85
N ALA A 391 -14.76 4.16 -1.19
CA ALA A 391 -14.92 3.91 0.24
C ALA A 391 -14.83 2.40 0.55
N ALA A 392 -15.47 1.54 -0.24
CA ALA A 392 -15.39 0.09 -0.07
C ALA A 392 -13.94 -0.42 -0.23
N VAL A 393 -13.20 0.06 -1.24
CA VAL A 393 -11.79 -0.31 -1.45
C VAL A 393 -10.93 0.05 -0.23
N ILE A 394 -11.05 1.29 0.29
CA ILE A 394 -10.30 1.71 1.48
C ILE A 394 -10.64 0.84 2.69
N LEU A 395 -11.93 0.58 2.92
CA LEU A 395 -12.37 -0.27 4.02
C LEU A 395 -11.85 -1.72 3.92
N THR A 396 -11.77 -2.29 2.72
CA THR A 396 -11.14 -3.62 2.54
C THR A 396 -9.63 -3.61 2.79
N ILE A 397 -8.93 -2.51 2.50
CA ILE A 397 -7.51 -2.36 2.85
C ILE A 397 -7.36 -2.30 4.38
N LEU A 398 -8.16 -1.47 5.05
CA LEU A 398 -8.15 -1.32 6.50
C LEU A 398 -8.52 -2.62 7.23
N SER A 399 -9.48 -3.38 6.70
CA SER A 399 -9.89 -4.69 7.25
C SER A 399 -8.70 -5.65 7.35
N VAL A 400 -7.87 -5.73 6.30
CA VAL A 400 -6.67 -6.58 6.29
C VAL A 400 -5.56 -6.00 7.17
N GLU A 401 -5.34 -4.69 7.17
CA GLU A 401 -4.28 -4.04 7.95
C GLU A 401 -4.53 -4.12 9.47
N TRP A 402 -5.79 -4.06 9.90
CA TRP A 402 -6.18 -4.15 11.30
C TRP A 402 -6.18 -5.57 11.85
N LEU A 403 -6.19 -6.59 10.98
CA LEU A 403 -6.14 -8.00 11.37
C LEU A 403 -4.74 -8.38 11.91
N ASP A 404 -4.68 -8.79 13.17
CA ASP A 404 -3.46 -9.28 13.81
C ASP A 404 -3.21 -10.73 13.35
N SER A 405 -2.19 -10.93 12.51
CA SER A 405 -1.85 -12.24 11.96
C SER A 405 -1.53 -13.28 13.01
N ARG A 406 -1.15 -12.87 14.23
CA ARG A 406 -0.81 -13.78 15.33
C ARG A 406 -2.02 -14.57 15.83
N LEU A 407 -3.23 -14.03 15.66
CA LEU A 407 -4.48 -14.72 16.01
C LEU A 407 -4.68 -16.04 15.23
N ILE A 408 -4.04 -16.19 14.07
CA ILE A 408 -4.05 -17.45 13.30
C ILE A 408 -3.34 -18.58 14.06
N TRP A 409 -2.47 -18.23 15.02
CA TRP A 409 -1.56 -19.13 15.73
C TRP A 409 -1.89 -19.31 17.22
N ASP A 410 -2.90 -18.61 17.77
CA ASP A 410 -3.22 -18.60 19.20
C ASP A 410 -3.87 -19.90 19.75
N ASN A 411 -4.08 -20.90 18.90
CA ASN A 411 -4.66 -22.19 19.28
C ASN A 411 -3.59 -23.23 19.68
N ASP A 412 -2.43 -22.80 20.20
CA ASP A 412 -1.38 -23.69 20.73
C ASP A 412 -1.24 -23.55 22.26
#